data_AF-A0A7S2KV46-F1
#
_entry.id   AF-A0A7S2KV46-F1
#
_cell.length_a   1.000
_cell.length_b   1.000
_cell.length_c   1.000
_cell.angle_alpha   90.00
_cell.angle_beta   90.00
_cell.angle_gamma   90.00
#
_symmetry.space_group_name_H-M   'P 1'
#
loop_
_entity.id
_entity.type
_entity.pdbx_description
1 polymer ?
#
loop_
_entity_poly.entity_id
_entity_poly.type
_entity_poly.pdbx_seq_one_letter_code
_entity_poly.pdbx_strand_id
1 'polypeptide(L)'
;SPGTVYDGEVCLPYPSDVEVDTPFMVARMASVLATCLGGGLLLLTTTMMCIPYGKSSISLLGLGYMLSGVLQALTMVHYQTDNCKGGGYFRGLQCKPNQDLVFCLAASVLYLACGWVLYMLQKFIVAPPGHSASQIYT
;
A
#
# COMPACT_ATOMS: atom_id res chain seq x y z
N SER A 1 21.18 -18.25 13.32
CA SER A 1 20.42 -17.75 14.48
C SER A 1 19.46 -18.82 14.94
N PRO A 2 19.32 -19.07 16.26
CA PRO A 2 18.31 -20.02 16.74
C PRO A 2 16.92 -19.46 16.39
N GLY A 3 16.12 -20.24 15.67
CA GLY A 3 14.78 -19.85 15.24
C GLY A 3 13.86 -19.64 16.45
N THR A 4 12.93 -18.70 16.33
CA THR A 4 11.86 -18.53 17.30
C THR A 4 10.86 -19.67 17.13
N VAL A 5 10.61 -20.42 18.19
CA VAL A 5 9.66 -21.53 18.20
C VAL A 5 8.28 -20.96 18.52
N TYR A 6 7.35 -21.09 17.58
CA TYR A 6 5.93 -20.78 17.78
C TYR A 6 5.14 -22.08 17.65
N ASP A 7 4.45 -22.51 18.71
CA ASP A 7 3.56 -23.69 18.72
C ASP A 7 4.13 -24.97 18.06
N GLY A 8 5.42 -25.24 18.27
CA GLY A 8 6.10 -26.43 17.73
C GLY A 8 6.63 -26.29 16.31
N GLU A 9 6.37 -25.16 15.64
CA GLU A 9 6.97 -24.80 14.36
C GLU A 9 8.19 -23.89 14.59
N VAL A 10 9.28 -24.17 13.87
CA VAL A 10 10.52 -23.38 13.94
C VAL A 10 10.50 -22.37 12.80
N CYS A 11 10.27 -21.10 13.12
CA CYS A 11 10.41 -20.02 12.15
C CYS A 11 11.88 -19.67 11.99
N LEU A 12 12.43 -19.94 10.81
CA LEU A 12 13.78 -19.52 10.44
C LEU A 12 13.71 -18.27 9.57
N PRO A 13 14.52 -17.24 9.85
CA PRO A 13 14.63 -16.09 8.96
C PRO A 13 15.12 -16.55 7.59
N TYR A 14 14.64 -15.88 6.53
CA TYR A 14 15.04 -16.22 5.18
C TYR A 14 16.57 -16.14 5.06
N PRO A 15 17.25 -17.25 4.70
CA PRO A 15 18.70 -17.27 4.60
C PRO A 15 19.16 -16.31 3.50
N SER A 16 20.15 -15.47 3.81
CA SER A 16 20.74 -14.50 2.88
C SER A 16 21.43 -15.14 1.67
N ASP A 17 21.74 -16.44 1.76
CA ASP A 17 22.62 -17.16 0.85
C ASP A 17 21.83 -18.03 -0.16
N VAL A 18 20.50 -18.03 -0.07
CA VAL A 18 19.63 -18.73 -1.02
C VAL A 18 19.23 -17.75 -2.12
N GLU A 19 19.39 -18.16 -3.38
CA GLU A 19 18.91 -17.39 -4.54
C GLU A 19 17.42 -17.08 -4.35
N VAL A 20 17.15 -15.80 -4.08
CA VAL A 20 15.79 -15.31 -3.96
C VAL A 20 15.13 -15.42 -5.32
N ASP A 21 14.05 -16.19 -5.42
CA ASP A 21 13.22 -16.21 -6.62
C ASP A 21 12.89 -14.76 -7.02
N THR A 22 13.20 -14.39 -8.26
CA THR A 22 12.94 -13.05 -8.83
C THR A 22 11.55 -12.48 -8.47
N PRO A 23 10.44 -13.25 -8.52
CA PRO A 23 9.12 -12.74 -8.11
C PRO A 23 9.02 -12.38 -6.62
N PHE A 24 9.71 -13.10 -5.74
CA PHE A 24 9.74 -12.80 -4.31
C PHE A 24 10.54 -11.51 -4.04
N MET A 25 11.66 -11.32 -4.73
CA MET A 25 12.44 -10.08 -4.63
C MET A 25 11.63 -8.86 -5.09
N VAL A 26 10.93 -8.96 -6.22
CA VAL A 26 10.06 -7.90 -6.75
C VAL A 26 8.93 -7.60 -5.76
N ALA A 27 8.27 -8.64 -5.22
CA ALA A 27 7.19 -8.46 -4.24
C ALA A 27 7.67 -7.77 -2.96
N ARG A 28 8.87 -8.09 -2.46
CA ARG A 28 9.46 -7.40 -1.30
C ARG A 28 9.72 -5.93 -1.60
N MET A 29 10.36 -5.62 -2.72
CA MET A 29 10.67 -4.22 -3.07
C MET A 29 9.42 -3.39 -3.28
N ALA A 30 8.42 -3.94 -3.97
CA ALA A 30 7.13 -3.30 -4.15
C ALA A 30 6.39 -3.09 -2.82
N SER A 31 6.47 -4.02 -1.87
CA SER A 31 5.87 -3.87 -0.54
C SER A 31 6.55 -2.77 0.29
N VAL A 32 7.88 -2.67 0.21
CA VAL A 32 8.64 -1.58 0.87
C VAL A 32 8.26 -0.23 0.27
N LEU A 33 8.22 -0.14 -1.08
CA LEU A 33 7.79 1.07 -1.77
C LEU A 33 6.36 1.46 -1.40
N ALA A 34 5.43 0.50 -1.38
CA ALA A 34 4.04 0.73 -0.98
C ALA A 34 3.94 1.24 0.47
N THR A 35 4.78 0.74 1.37
CA THR A 35 4.83 1.21 2.77
C THR A 35 5.34 2.64 2.86
N CYS A 36 6.41 2.98 2.14
CA CYS A 36 6.95 4.35 2.09
C CYS A 36 5.93 5.34 1.49
N LEU A 37 5.28 4.96 0.38
CA LEU A 37 4.25 5.77 -0.25
C LEU A 37 3.02 5.91 0.64
N GLY A 38 2.53 4.81 1.23
CA GLY A 38 1.40 4.82 2.14
C GLY A 38 1.65 5.68 3.38
N GLY A 39 2.83 5.59 3.98
CA GLY A 39 3.24 6.43 5.10
C GLY A 39 3.31 7.92 4.72
N GLY A 40 3.88 8.24 3.56
CA GLY A 40 3.92 9.61 3.05
C GLY A 40 2.53 10.19 2.77
N LEU A 41 1.64 9.40 2.18
CA LEU A 41 0.25 9.80 1.92
C LEU A 41 -0.55 10.00 3.22
N LEU A 42 -0.33 9.15 4.23
CA LEU A 42 -0.94 9.31 5.54
C LEU A 42 -0.47 10.60 6.21
N LEU A 43 0.83 10.89 6.19
CA LEU A 43 1.37 12.16 6.70
C LEU A 43 0.78 13.37 5.97
N LEU A 44 0.65 13.29 4.65
CA LEU A 44 0.03 14.37 3.87
C LEU A 44 -1.44 14.56 4.25
N THR A 45 -2.17 13.46 4.49
CA THR A 45 -3.56 13.49 4.92
C THR A 45 -3.73 14.08 6.31
N THR A 46 -2.84 13.76 7.26
CA THR A 46 -2.88 14.35 8.60
C THR A 46 -2.54 15.85 8.56
N THR A 47 -1.60 16.27 7.69
CA THR A 47 -1.34 17.71 7.51
C THR A 47 -2.54 18.44 6.91
N MET A 48 -3.33 17.79 6.05
CA MET A 48 -4.57 18.35 5.48
C MET A 48 -5.68 18.61 6.50
N MET A 49 -5.66 17.93 7.65
CA MET A 49 -6.58 18.23 8.74
C MET A 49 -6.21 19.52 9.48
N CYS A 50 -4.93 19.92 9.44
CA CYS A 50 -4.42 21.06 10.19
C CYS A 50 -4.28 22.34 9.36
N ILE A 51 -4.05 22.22 8.04
CA ILE A 51 -3.83 23.35 7.13
C ILE A 51 -4.82 23.23 5.97
N PRO A 52 -5.53 24.29 5.55
CA PRO A 52 -6.42 24.23 4.40
C PRO A 52 -5.62 24.09 3.09
N TYR A 53 -5.88 23.03 2.33
CA TYR A 53 -5.23 22.76 1.04
C TYR A 53 -6.13 23.07 -0.15
N GLY A 54 -5.50 23.17 -1.33
CA GLY A 54 -6.19 23.46 -2.58
C GLY A 54 -6.71 22.22 -3.26
N LYS A 55 -7.61 22.43 -4.22
CA LYS A 55 -8.19 21.37 -5.07
C LYS A 55 -7.12 20.47 -5.70
N SER A 56 -6.02 21.07 -6.17
CA SER A 56 -4.89 20.34 -6.78
C SER A 56 -4.22 19.37 -5.80
N SER A 57 -3.98 19.79 -4.55
CA SER A 57 -3.33 18.95 -3.53
C SER A 57 -4.21 17.76 -3.14
N ILE A 58 -5.52 17.95 -3.02
CA ILE A 58 -6.46 16.88 -2.69
C ILE A 58 -6.61 15.90 -3.86
N SER A 59 -6.60 16.41 -5.11
CA SER A 59 -6.53 15.57 -6.30
C SER A 59 -5.27 14.71 -6.32
N LEU A 60 -4.10 15.29 -6.01
CA LEU A 60 -2.83 14.58 -5.95
C LEU A 60 -2.87 13.48 -4.89
N LEU A 61 -3.41 13.78 -3.71
CA LEU A 61 -3.56 12.81 -2.62
C LEU A 61 -4.49 11.64 -3.02
N GLY A 62 -5.65 11.95 -3.61
CA GLY A 62 -6.59 10.93 -4.08
C GLY A 62 -6.00 10.02 -5.17
N LEU A 63 -5.30 10.62 -6.15
CA LEU A 63 -4.59 9.87 -7.19
C LEU A 63 -3.45 9.04 -6.60
N GLY A 64 -2.72 9.56 -5.62
CA GLY A 64 -1.65 8.85 -4.92
C GLY A 64 -2.15 7.60 -4.21
N TYR A 65 -3.27 7.71 -3.50
CA TYR A 65 -3.91 6.54 -2.87
C TYR A 65 -4.40 5.51 -3.88
N MET A 66 -5.00 5.94 -5.00
CA MET A 66 -5.40 5.02 -6.05
C MET A 66 -4.20 4.30 -6.68
N LEU A 67 -3.14 5.04 -7.03
CA LEU A 67 -1.92 4.47 -7.62
C LEU A 67 -1.26 3.46 -6.66
N SER A 68 -1.18 3.79 -5.37
CA SER A 68 -0.65 2.88 -4.35
C SER A 68 -1.48 1.60 -4.25
N GLY A 69 -2.82 1.72 -4.23
CA GLY A 69 -3.72 0.56 -4.18
C GLY A 69 -3.62 -0.33 -5.43
N VAL A 70 -3.56 0.27 -6.62
CA VAL A 70 -3.36 -0.48 -7.88
C VAL A 70 -2.01 -1.19 -7.90
N LEU A 71 -0.93 -0.50 -7.52
CA LEU A 71 0.41 -1.10 -7.50
C LEU A 71 0.48 -2.29 -6.54
N GLN A 72 -0.12 -2.18 -5.36
CA GLN A 72 -0.14 -3.25 -4.37
C GLN A 72 -0.99 -4.45 -4.83
N ALA A 73 -2.13 -4.20 -5.46
CA ALA A 73 -2.97 -5.24 -6.07
C ALA A 73 -2.25 -5.97 -7.22
N LEU A 74 -1.58 -5.24 -8.12
CA LEU A 74 -0.83 -5.86 -9.23
C LEU A 74 0.32 -6.73 -8.73
N THR A 75 1.05 -6.24 -7.73
CA THR A 75 2.16 -6.98 -7.11
C THR A 75 1.66 -8.27 -6.47
N MET A 76 0.54 -8.21 -5.75
CA MET A 76 -0.11 -9.37 -5.15
C MET A 76 -0.55 -10.39 -6.21
N VAL A 77 -1.21 -9.95 -7.27
CA VAL A 77 -1.69 -10.83 -8.36
C VAL A 77 -0.52 -11.50 -9.07
N HIS A 78 0.56 -10.75 -9.34
CA HIS A 78 1.77 -11.30 -9.94
C HIS A 78 2.39 -12.39 -9.04
N TYR A 79 2.55 -12.09 -7.75
CA TYR A 79 3.07 -13.04 -6.76
C TYR A 79 2.19 -14.30 -6.63
N GLN A 80 0.86 -14.14 -6.61
CA GLN A 80 -0.06 -15.29 -6.53
C GLN A 80 0.00 -16.13 -7.80
N THR A 81 0.06 -15.50 -8.97
CA THR A 81 0.10 -16.20 -10.27
C THR A 81 1.35 -17.07 -10.38
N ASP A 82 2.51 -16.56 -9.96
CA ASP A 82 3.77 -17.32 -10.03
C ASP A 82 3.81 -18.47 -9.03
N ASN A 83 3.25 -18.28 -7.82
CA ASN A 83 3.07 -19.38 -6.87
C ASN A 83 2.13 -20.47 -7.41
N CYS A 84 1.02 -20.08 -8.06
CA CYS A 84 0.06 -21.05 -8.62
C CYS A 84 0.56 -21.77 -9.87
N LYS A 85 1.53 -21.20 -10.61
CA LYS A 85 2.23 -21.87 -11.73
C LYS A 85 3.30 -22.86 -11.26
N GLY A 86 3.48 -23.05 -9.95
CA GLY A 86 4.52 -23.90 -9.39
C GLY A 86 5.93 -23.31 -9.49
N GLY A 87 6.04 -22.02 -9.82
CA GLY A 87 7.31 -21.29 -9.94
C GLY A 87 7.75 -20.59 -8.65
N GLY A 88 7.04 -20.79 -7.54
CA GLY A 88 7.37 -20.20 -6.25
C GLY A 88 8.13 -21.15 -5.31
N TYR A 89 8.89 -20.55 -4.39
CA TYR A 89 9.69 -21.19 -3.33
C TYR A 89 9.07 -22.44 -2.68
N PHE A 90 7.74 -22.45 -2.47
CA PHE A 90 7.08 -23.58 -1.81
C PHE A 90 6.94 -24.83 -2.69
N ARG A 91 7.21 -24.76 -4.00
CA ARG A 91 7.03 -25.86 -4.99
C ARG A 91 5.74 -26.68 -4.79
N GLY A 92 4.76 -26.07 -4.14
CA GLY A 92 3.53 -26.69 -3.69
C GLY A 92 2.50 -26.51 -4.77
N LEU A 93 1.90 -27.60 -5.23
CA LEU A 93 0.79 -27.59 -6.19
C LEU A 93 -0.50 -26.96 -5.61
N GLN A 94 -0.47 -26.50 -4.35
CA GLN A 94 -1.62 -25.89 -3.70
C GLN A 94 -1.60 -24.37 -3.88
N CYS A 95 -2.39 -23.90 -4.85
CA CYS A 95 -2.73 -22.50 -5.08
C CYS A 95 -3.67 -21.97 -3.97
N LYS A 96 -3.23 -22.03 -2.71
CA LYS A 96 -4.01 -21.51 -1.57
C LYS A 96 -3.48 -20.11 -1.23
N PRO A 97 -4.34 -19.07 -1.19
CA PRO A 97 -3.89 -17.74 -0.83
C PRO A 97 -3.45 -17.71 0.63
N ASN A 98 -2.24 -17.21 0.88
CA ASN A 98 -1.76 -16.96 2.24
C ASN A 98 -2.63 -15.87 2.90
N GLN A 99 -2.78 -15.93 4.22
CA GLN A 99 -3.56 -14.95 4.98
C GLN A 99 -3.06 -13.50 4.74
N ASP A 100 -1.75 -13.32 4.61
CA ASP A 100 -1.14 -12.01 4.30
C ASP A 100 -1.55 -11.47 2.93
N LEU A 101 -1.77 -12.36 1.95
CA LEU A 101 -2.24 -11.95 0.62
C LEU A 101 -3.67 -11.42 0.70
N VAL A 102 -4.52 -12.06 1.50
CA VAL A 102 -5.91 -11.60 1.71
C VAL A 102 -5.93 -10.23 2.39
N PHE A 103 -5.07 -10.01 3.38
CA PHE A 103 -4.92 -8.69 4.01
C PHE A 103 -4.39 -7.64 3.04
N CYS A 104 -3.42 -7.98 2.19
CA CYS A 104 -2.92 -7.06 1.17
C CYS A 104 -4.01 -6.67 0.16
N LEU A 105 -4.88 -7.61 -0.23
CA LEU A 105 -6.01 -7.32 -1.11
C LEU A 105 -6.99 -6.36 -0.43
N ALA A 106 -7.35 -6.64 0.83
CA ALA A 106 -8.25 -5.78 1.60
C ALA A 106 -7.67 -4.36 1.75
N ALA A 107 -6.38 -4.24 2.06
CA ALA A 107 -5.69 -2.95 2.13
C ALA A 107 -5.70 -2.21 0.79
N SER A 108 -5.49 -2.91 -0.31
CA SER A 108 -5.52 -2.33 -1.67
C SER A 108 -6.90 -1.78 -2.00
N VAL A 109 -7.97 -2.51 -1.69
CA VAL A 109 -9.36 -2.06 -1.86
C VAL A 109 -9.65 -0.84 -0.99
N LEU A 110 -9.18 -0.83 0.26
CA LEU A 110 -9.34 0.31 1.16
C LEU A 110 -8.64 1.56 0.61
N TYR A 111 -7.43 1.43 0.07
CA TYR A 111 -6.71 2.53 -0.57
C TYR A 111 -7.45 3.09 -1.79
N LEU A 112 -8.01 2.20 -2.63
CA LEU A 112 -8.83 2.61 -3.77
C LEU A 112 -10.09 3.36 -3.33
N ALA A 113 -10.78 2.87 -2.30
CA ALA A 113 -11.97 3.51 -1.74
C ALA A 113 -11.63 4.90 -1.16
N CYS A 114 -10.55 5.02 -0.38
CA CYS A 114 -10.07 6.29 0.14
C CYS A 114 -9.71 7.28 -0.98
N GLY A 115 -8.95 6.82 -1.98
CA GLY A 115 -8.59 7.64 -3.14
C GLY A 115 -9.82 8.13 -3.91
N TRP A 116 -10.84 7.29 -4.06
CA TRP A 116 -12.12 7.65 -4.68
C TRP A 116 -12.88 8.70 -3.88
N VAL A 117 -12.99 8.53 -2.57
CA VAL A 117 -13.65 9.50 -1.69
C VAL A 117 -12.97 10.87 -1.78
N LEU A 118 -11.63 10.92 -1.73
CA LEU A 118 -10.87 12.16 -1.89
C LEU A 118 -11.05 12.78 -3.28
N TYR A 119 -11.09 11.95 -4.33
CA TYR A 119 -11.35 12.38 -5.70
C TYR A 119 -12.76 12.95 -5.90
N MET A 120 -13.75 12.51 -5.12
CA MET A 120 -15.09 13.09 -5.11
C MET A 120 -15.14 14.36 -4.25
N LEU A 121 -14.48 14.37 -3.09
CA LEU A 121 -14.39 15.53 -2.19
C LEU A 121 -13.84 16.78 -2.87
N GLN A 122 -12.82 16.66 -3.72
CA GLN A 122 -12.28 17.82 -4.47
C GLN A 122 -13.32 18.53 -5.36
N LYS A 123 -14.42 17.87 -5.75
CA LYS A 123 -15.48 18.49 -6.55
C LYS A 123 -16.34 19.44 -5.75
N PHE A 124 -16.39 19.26 -4.42
CA PHE A 124 -17.16 20.11 -3.50
C PHE A 124 -16.36 21.31 -2.98
N ILE A 125 -15.06 21.38 -3.25
CA ILE A 125 -14.19 22.48 -2.82
C ILE A 125 -14.23 23.58 -3.89
N VAL A 126 -15.02 24.62 -3.59
CA VAL A 126 -15.30 25.75 -4.50
C VAL A 126 -14.33 26.92 -4.29
N ALA A 127 -13.64 27.02 -3.15
CA ALA A 127 -12.80 28.16 -2.81
C ALA A 127 -11.28 27.85 -2.88
N PRO A 128 -10.45 28.76 -3.44
CA PRO A 128 -9.00 28.65 -3.32
C PRO A 128 -8.57 28.82 -1.85
N PRO A 129 -7.63 28.00 -1.34
CA PRO A 129 -7.09 28.16 0.01
C PRO A 129 -6.24 29.43 0.02
N GLY A 130 -6.68 30.45 0.77
CA GLY A 130 -5.95 31.71 0.87
C GLY A 130 -6.80 32.94 1.18
N HIS A 131 -8.12 32.89 0.97
CA HIS A 131 -8.98 34.04 1.28
C HIS A 131 -9.61 34.05 2.68
N SER A 132 -9.55 32.94 3.44
CA SER A 132 -10.10 32.92 4.81
C SER A 132 -9.04 33.05 5.91
N ALA A 133 -7.75 32.82 5.62
CA ALA A 133 -6.69 32.97 6.62
C ALA A 133 -6.36 34.44 6.92
N SER A 134 -6.62 35.36 5.98
CA SER A 134 -6.45 36.80 6.22
C SER A 134 -7.63 37.46 6.94
N GLN A 135 -8.71 36.72 7.23
CA GLN A 135 -9.92 37.26 7.84
C GLN A 135 -10.06 36.91 9.33
N ILE A 136 -9.12 36.13 9.88
CA ILE A 136 -9.08 35.75 11.31
C ILE A 136 -8.10 36.65 12.10
N TYR A 137 -7.35 37.53 11.43
CA TYR A 137 -6.34 38.42 12.04
C TYR A 137 -6.57 39.92 11.80
N THR A 138 -7.79 40.36 11.47
CA THR A 138 -8.18 41.79 11.42
C THR A 138 -9.43 42.03 12.25
#